data_AF-A0A959SGI9-F1
#
_entry.id   AF-A0A959SGI9-F1
#
_cell.length_a   1.000
_cell.length_b   1.000
_cell.length_c   1.000
_cell.angle_alpha   90.00
_cell.angle_beta   90.00
_cell.angle_gamma   90.00
#
_symmetry.space_group_name_H-M   'P 1'
#
loop_
_entity.id
_entity.type
_entity.pdbx_description
1 polymer ?
#
loop_
_entity_poly.entity_id
_entity_poly.type
_entity_poly.pdbx_seq_one_letter_code
_entity_poly.pdbx_strand_id
1 'polypeptide(L)'
;MSAADTHSQIAAFIWSICNKLRGPYKRNQYRKVILPLTVLRRFDAVLEPTKEAVLKEYAKVKGKSENVQFSVLTGVSGVQFYNTSKLSFANLLADPNNLAVNLNGYINAFSPNVRKILQEFEFSDEVVKMAEKNILFLVVKAFKKIDLSPSRVDDMQMGYIFEELIRIGSEESHEEAGDHFTPREIIKLMVNLLLSDEEDLAKSHVVKTIYDPTCGTGGMLSVAEEYIRSLNSEANPVLYGQDFNDESWAVCKSTMLLKGENAENIVLGDTLTNDGHGDRHFDYMLANPPFGVEWKNQQKFVEDEQKKGFAGRFGAGTPRINDGSLLFLQHM
;
A
#
# COMPACT_ATOMS: atom_id res chain seq x y z
N MET A 1 -2.22 26.22 -4.53
CA MET A 1 -3.46 25.80 -3.82
C MET A 1 -3.06 25.41 -2.42
N SER A 2 -3.89 25.69 -1.41
CA SER A 2 -3.56 25.28 -0.03
C SER A 2 -3.81 23.78 0.14
N ALA A 3 -3.13 23.14 1.09
CA ALA A 3 -3.37 21.73 1.42
C ALA A 3 -4.84 21.47 1.86
N ALA A 4 -5.48 22.46 2.48
CA ALA A 4 -6.89 22.41 2.90
C ALA A 4 -7.85 22.39 1.70
N ASP A 5 -7.52 23.09 0.61
CA ASP A 5 -8.31 23.06 -0.63
C ASP A 5 -8.25 21.68 -1.29
N THR A 6 -7.10 21.01 -1.24
CA THR A 6 -6.91 19.66 -1.79
C THR A 6 -7.71 18.63 -0.98
N HIS A 7 -7.65 18.68 0.36
CA HIS A 7 -8.38 17.74 1.23
C HIS A 7 -9.90 17.81 1.05
N SER A 8 -10.47 19.02 1.01
CA SER A 8 -11.92 19.21 0.78
C SER A 8 -12.36 18.69 -0.60
N GLN A 9 -11.50 18.84 -1.62
CA GLN A 9 -11.75 18.33 -2.97
C GLN A 9 -11.70 16.79 -3.02
N ILE A 10 -10.74 16.18 -2.33
CA ILE A 10 -10.61 14.72 -2.20
C ILE A 10 -11.83 14.16 -1.49
N ALA A 11 -12.23 14.71 -0.34
CA ALA A 11 -13.40 14.23 0.39
C ALA A 11 -14.66 14.32 -0.48
N ALA A 12 -14.87 15.46 -1.16
CA ALA A 12 -15.98 15.62 -2.09
C ALA A 12 -15.92 14.61 -3.25
N PHE A 13 -14.72 14.30 -3.76
CA PHE A 13 -14.51 13.27 -4.76
C PHE A 13 -14.91 11.88 -4.23
N ILE A 14 -14.41 11.47 -3.07
CA ILE A 14 -14.74 10.19 -2.43
C ILE A 14 -16.26 10.07 -2.27
N TRP A 15 -16.91 11.08 -1.70
CA TRP A 15 -18.37 11.12 -1.56
C TRP A 15 -19.09 11.02 -2.90
N SER A 16 -18.56 11.65 -3.95
CA SER A 16 -19.14 11.56 -5.29
C SER A 16 -19.09 10.15 -5.89
N ILE A 17 -18.10 9.33 -5.49
CA ILE A 17 -17.99 7.93 -5.87
C ILE A 17 -18.91 7.07 -5.01
N CYS A 18 -18.92 7.24 -3.68
CA CYS A 18 -19.82 6.52 -2.76
C CYS A 18 -21.27 6.62 -3.22
N ASN A 19 -21.70 7.81 -3.65
CA ASN A 19 -23.05 8.04 -4.20
C ASN A 19 -23.35 7.21 -5.46
N LYS A 20 -22.35 6.88 -6.29
CA LYS A 20 -22.51 6.05 -7.50
C LYS A 20 -22.54 4.56 -7.18
N LEU A 21 -21.95 4.16 -6.06
CA LEU A 21 -21.92 2.77 -5.61
C LEU A 21 -23.17 2.38 -4.80
N ARG A 22 -23.97 3.38 -4.41
CA ARG A 22 -25.21 3.17 -3.64
C ARG A 22 -26.19 2.26 -4.39
N GLY A 23 -26.64 1.21 -3.69
CA GLY A 23 -27.52 0.19 -4.23
C GLY A 23 -26.76 -1.11 -4.48
N PRO A 24 -25.93 -1.21 -5.54
CA PRO A 24 -25.16 -2.43 -5.83
C PRO A 24 -24.16 -2.83 -4.74
N TYR A 25 -23.70 -1.88 -3.93
CA TYR A 25 -22.76 -2.10 -2.82
C TYR A 25 -23.36 -1.65 -1.49
N LYS A 26 -23.06 -2.41 -0.43
CA LYS A 26 -23.19 -1.91 0.95
C LYS A 26 -22.08 -0.88 1.23
N ARG A 27 -22.32 0.01 2.19
CA ARG A 27 -21.38 1.08 2.57
C ARG A 27 -19.97 0.56 2.86
N ASN A 28 -19.86 -0.43 3.74
CA ASN A 28 -18.60 -1.13 4.06
C ASN A 28 -17.90 -1.80 2.85
N GLN A 29 -18.57 -1.97 1.71
CA GLN A 29 -17.99 -2.50 0.48
C GLN A 29 -17.53 -1.43 -0.50
N TYR A 30 -17.78 -0.14 -0.23
CA TYR A 30 -17.32 0.95 -1.11
C TYR A 30 -15.80 0.97 -1.23
N ARG A 31 -15.08 0.62 -0.14
CA ARG A 31 -13.61 0.54 -0.12
C ARG A 31 -13.05 -0.38 -1.21
N LYS A 32 -13.72 -1.52 -1.47
CA LYS A 32 -13.34 -2.51 -2.51
C LYS A 32 -13.29 -1.94 -3.93
N VAL A 33 -13.98 -0.83 -4.18
CA VAL A 33 -13.96 -0.15 -5.48
C VAL A 33 -13.08 1.09 -5.43
N ILE A 34 -13.25 1.93 -4.40
CA ILE A 34 -12.62 3.25 -4.35
C ILE A 34 -11.10 3.12 -4.15
N LEU A 35 -10.67 2.21 -3.28
CA LEU A 35 -9.26 2.03 -2.95
C LEU A 35 -8.42 1.55 -4.16
N PRO A 36 -8.74 0.42 -4.82
CA PRO A 36 -7.97 -0.02 -5.99
C PRO A 36 -8.03 0.95 -7.16
N LEU A 37 -9.15 1.66 -7.38
CA LEU A 37 -9.22 2.69 -8.42
C LEU A 37 -8.36 3.91 -8.11
N THR A 38 -8.22 4.29 -6.85
CA THR A 38 -7.34 5.38 -6.43
C THR A 38 -5.89 5.00 -6.67
N VAL A 39 -5.49 3.78 -6.27
CA VAL A 39 -4.15 3.22 -6.54
C VAL A 39 -3.88 3.15 -8.05
N LEU A 40 -4.80 2.56 -8.82
CA LEU A 40 -4.69 2.44 -10.27
C LEU A 40 -4.57 3.80 -10.96
N ARG A 41 -5.36 4.79 -10.53
CA ARG A 41 -5.30 6.15 -11.10
C ARG A 41 -4.00 6.86 -10.74
N ARG A 42 -3.45 6.68 -9.54
CA ARG A 42 -2.13 7.22 -9.16
C ARG A 42 -1.02 6.62 -10.04
N PHE A 43 -1.00 5.30 -10.23
CA PHE A 43 -0.03 4.65 -11.12
C PHE A 43 -0.16 5.14 -12.58
N ASP A 44 -1.38 5.27 -13.11
CA ASP A 44 -1.62 5.82 -14.45
C ASP A 44 -1.10 7.26 -14.57
N ALA A 45 -1.37 8.12 -13.58
CA ALA A 45 -0.92 9.51 -13.59
C ALA A 45 0.61 9.65 -13.52
N VAL A 46 1.31 8.79 -12.76
CA VAL A 46 2.78 8.76 -12.70
C VAL A 46 3.40 8.33 -14.05
N LEU A 47 2.76 7.40 -14.76
CA LEU A 47 3.26 6.91 -16.06
C LEU A 47 2.84 7.78 -17.25
N GLU A 48 1.87 8.68 -17.09
CA GLU A 48 1.33 9.49 -18.18
C GLU A 48 2.41 10.24 -18.99
N PRO A 49 3.43 10.87 -18.36
CA PRO A 49 4.51 11.55 -19.10
C PRO A 49 5.41 10.62 -19.92
N THR A 50 5.56 9.35 -19.51
CA THR A 50 6.51 8.39 -20.12
C THR A 50 5.84 7.34 -20.99
N LYS A 51 4.50 7.31 -21.04
CA LYS A 51 3.69 6.28 -21.73
C LYS A 51 4.13 6.02 -23.17
N GLU A 52 4.25 7.07 -23.99
CA GLU A 52 4.61 6.93 -25.41
C GLU A 52 6.03 6.38 -25.59
N ALA A 53 6.97 6.78 -24.73
CA ALA A 53 8.34 6.28 -24.74
C ALA A 53 8.38 4.79 -24.35
N VAL A 54 7.65 4.41 -23.31
CA VAL A 54 7.51 3.01 -22.86
C VAL A 54 6.89 2.15 -23.96
N LEU A 55 5.84 2.59 -24.64
CA LEU A 55 5.20 1.83 -25.73
C LEU A 55 6.13 1.64 -26.92
N LYS A 56 6.90 2.68 -27.29
CA LYS A 56 7.91 2.62 -28.34
C LYS A 56 9.02 1.63 -28.01
N GLU A 57 9.48 1.62 -26.76
CA GLU A 57 10.53 0.70 -26.32
C GLU A 57 10.02 -0.74 -26.17
N TYR A 58 8.81 -0.91 -25.63
CA TYR A 58 8.16 -2.21 -25.52
C TYR A 58 8.05 -2.93 -26.86
N ALA A 59 7.77 -2.20 -27.95
CA ALA A 59 7.73 -2.78 -29.30
C ALA A 59 9.06 -3.47 -29.70
N LYS A 60 10.20 -3.02 -29.17
CA LYS A 60 11.52 -3.61 -29.41
C LYS A 60 11.82 -4.81 -28.51
N VAL A 61 11.26 -4.83 -27.30
CA VAL A 61 11.56 -5.85 -26.27
C VAL A 61 10.45 -6.87 -26.02
N LYS A 62 9.28 -6.75 -26.68
CA LYS A 62 8.09 -7.61 -26.48
C LYS A 62 8.36 -9.12 -26.55
N GLY A 63 9.36 -9.56 -27.33
CA GLY A 63 9.74 -10.97 -27.45
C GLY A 63 10.88 -11.42 -26.52
N LYS A 64 11.38 -10.54 -25.65
CA LYS A 64 12.45 -10.84 -24.69
C LYS A 64 11.87 -11.40 -23.39
N SER A 65 12.73 -11.93 -22.51
CA SER A 65 12.31 -12.40 -21.19
C SER A 65 11.72 -11.26 -20.35
N GLU A 66 10.87 -11.62 -19.38
CA GLU A 66 10.22 -10.65 -18.50
C GLU A 66 11.22 -9.77 -17.75
N ASN A 67 12.34 -10.34 -17.28
CA ASN A 67 13.41 -9.58 -16.61
C ASN A 67 14.04 -8.51 -17.51
N VAL A 68 14.24 -8.82 -18.80
CA VAL A 68 14.77 -7.84 -19.77
C VAL A 68 13.75 -6.74 -20.03
N GLN A 69 12.48 -7.10 -20.20
CA GLN A 69 11.41 -6.12 -20.35
C GLN A 69 11.32 -5.22 -19.12
N PHE A 70 11.36 -5.81 -17.92
CA PHE A 70 11.27 -5.06 -16.67
C PHE A 70 12.42 -4.07 -16.53
N SER A 71 13.67 -4.53 -16.69
CA SER A 71 14.84 -3.65 -16.58
C SER A 71 14.83 -2.51 -17.60
N VAL A 72 14.49 -2.79 -18.86
CA VAL A 72 14.47 -1.76 -19.92
C VAL A 72 13.33 -0.77 -19.70
N LEU A 73 12.12 -1.25 -19.43
CA LEU A 73 10.94 -0.40 -19.38
C LEU A 73 10.88 0.44 -18.10
N THR A 74 11.38 -0.06 -16.97
CA THR A 74 11.54 0.75 -15.75
C THR A 74 12.61 1.84 -15.92
N GLY A 75 13.69 1.54 -16.66
CA GLY A 75 14.67 2.55 -17.06
C GLY A 75 14.07 3.66 -17.93
N VAL A 76 13.09 3.34 -18.78
CA VAL A 76 12.39 4.34 -19.62
C VAL A 76 11.29 5.09 -18.86
N SER A 77 10.54 4.41 -17.98
CA SER A 77 9.48 5.06 -17.20
C SER A 77 10.03 5.95 -16.09
N GLY A 78 11.28 5.74 -15.67
CA GLY A 78 11.91 6.47 -14.57
C GLY A 78 11.43 6.03 -13.18
N VAL A 79 10.62 4.97 -13.12
CA VAL A 79 10.06 4.41 -11.88
C VAL A 79 10.12 2.88 -11.95
N GLN A 80 10.00 2.21 -10.80
CA GLN A 80 10.12 0.74 -10.70
C GLN A 80 8.88 -0.03 -11.21
N PHE A 81 8.13 0.54 -12.15
CA PHE A 81 6.96 -0.07 -12.78
C PHE A 81 6.69 0.55 -14.15
N TYR A 82 5.83 -0.09 -14.94
CA TYR A 82 5.44 0.37 -16.26
C TYR A 82 4.06 -0.18 -16.67
N ASN A 83 3.50 0.33 -17.75
CA ASN A 83 2.30 -0.21 -18.39
C ASN A 83 2.50 -0.27 -19.92
N THR A 84 2.18 -1.41 -20.53
CA THR A 84 2.37 -1.65 -21.97
C THR A 84 1.07 -1.55 -22.77
N SER A 85 -0.03 -1.10 -22.16
CA SER A 85 -1.30 -0.93 -22.84
C SER A 85 -1.31 0.37 -23.64
N LYS A 86 -1.91 0.30 -24.83
CA LYS A 86 -2.27 1.49 -25.62
C LYS A 86 -3.46 2.25 -25.00
N LEU A 87 -4.15 1.63 -24.05
CA LEU A 87 -5.24 2.26 -23.30
C LEU A 87 -4.69 3.15 -22.18
N SER A 88 -5.44 4.20 -21.84
CA SER A 88 -5.24 5.10 -20.71
C SER A 88 -6.60 5.49 -20.13
N PHE A 89 -6.65 6.08 -18.93
CA PHE A 89 -7.91 6.63 -18.42
C PHE A 89 -8.54 7.67 -19.36
N ALA A 90 -7.74 8.34 -20.20
CA ALA A 90 -8.25 9.25 -21.20
C ALA A 90 -9.10 8.55 -22.27
N ASN A 91 -8.68 7.38 -22.76
CA ASN A 91 -9.31 6.66 -23.88
C ASN A 91 -10.07 5.38 -23.51
N LEU A 92 -9.97 4.88 -22.26
CA LEU A 92 -10.71 3.71 -21.76
C LEU A 92 -12.23 3.85 -21.96
N LEU A 93 -12.74 5.06 -21.86
CA LEU A 93 -14.17 5.38 -22.03
C LEU A 93 -14.61 5.53 -23.49
N ALA A 94 -13.70 5.37 -24.46
CA ALA A 94 -14.01 5.51 -25.89
C ALA A 94 -14.85 4.35 -26.45
N ASP A 95 -14.79 3.18 -25.80
CA ASP A 95 -15.61 2.02 -26.12
C ASP A 95 -16.35 1.53 -24.86
N PRO A 96 -17.50 2.15 -24.52
CA PRO A 96 -18.26 1.81 -23.33
C PRO A 96 -18.77 0.36 -23.31
N ASN A 97 -19.03 -0.24 -24.47
CA ASN A 97 -19.57 -1.59 -24.59
C ASN A 97 -18.56 -2.66 -24.16
N ASN A 98 -17.26 -2.39 -24.36
CA ASN A 98 -16.18 -3.28 -23.96
C ASN A 98 -15.40 -2.75 -22.74
N LEU A 99 -15.95 -1.80 -21.98
CA LEU A 99 -15.21 -1.12 -20.91
C LEU A 99 -14.63 -2.08 -19.87
N ALA A 100 -15.36 -3.11 -19.45
CA ALA A 100 -14.87 -4.09 -18.48
C ALA A 100 -13.67 -4.89 -19.02
N VAL A 101 -13.76 -5.35 -20.27
CA VAL A 101 -12.68 -6.08 -20.95
C VAL A 101 -11.47 -5.17 -21.15
N ASN A 102 -11.69 -3.94 -21.59
CA ASN A 102 -10.64 -2.95 -21.81
C ASN A 102 -9.93 -2.57 -20.51
N LEU A 103 -10.67 -2.38 -19.42
CA LEU A 103 -10.10 -2.06 -18.11
C LEU A 103 -9.29 -3.23 -17.54
N ASN A 104 -9.80 -4.46 -17.61
CA ASN A 104 -9.03 -5.64 -17.20
C ASN A 104 -7.79 -5.86 -18.09
N GLY A 105 -7.91 -5.63 -19.40
CA GLY A 105 -6.74 -5.65 -20.31
C GLY A 105 -5.71 -4.57 -19.97
N TYR A 106 -6.17 -3.39 -19.55
CA TYR A 106 -5.31 -2.29 -19.09
C TYR A 106 -4.56 -2.65 -17.79
N ILE A 107 -5.26 -3.22 -16.80
CA ILE A 107 -4.70 -3.73 -15.55
C ILE A 107 -3.65 -4.81 -15.85
N ASN A 108 -3.98 -5.77 -16.71
CA ASN A 108 -3.09 -6.88 -17.08
C ASN A 108 -1.85 -6.47 -17.89
N ALA A 109 -1.80 -5.24 -18.39
CA ALA A 109 -0.64 -4.70 -19.09
C ALA A 109 0.35 -3.97 -18.18
N PHE A 110 0.06 -3.86 -16.87
CA PHE A 110 1.04 -3.37 -15.91
C PHE A 110 2.16 -4.38 -15.66
N SER A 111 3.28 -3.87 -15.16
CA SER A 111 4.39 -4.69 -14.65
C SER A 111 3.92 -5.66 -13.54
N PRO A 112 4.60 -6.82 -13.36
CA PRO A 112 4.16 -7.87 -12.43
C PRO A 112 3.89 -7.39 -11.00
N ASN A 113 4.71 -6.49 -10.48
CA ASN A 113 4.56 -5.90 -9.15
C ASN A 113 3.24 -5.12 -8.97
N VAL A 114 2.86 -4.28 -9.93
CA VAL A 114 1.58 -3.54 -9.88
C VAL A 114 0.38 -4.47 -10.12
N ARG A 115 0.53 -5.49 -10.99
CA ARG A 115 -0.52 -6.51 -11.16
C ARG A 115 -0.80 -7.27 -9.87
N LYS A 116 0.25 -7.66 -9.14
CA LYS A 116 0.11 -8.33 -7.84
C LYS A 116 -0.66 -7.44 -6.85
N ILE A 117 -0.31 -6.16 -6.74
CA ILE A 117 -1.03 -5.19 -5.91
C ILE A 117 -2.54 -5.18 -6.24
N LEU A 118 -2.89 -5.06 -7.54
CA LEU A 118 -4.29 -4.99 -7.96
C LEU A 118 -5.04 -6.33 -7.81
N GLN A 119 -4.31 -7.44 -7.81
CA GLN A 119 -4.84 -8.77 -7.55
C GLN A 119 -5.22 -8.95 -6.08
N GLU A 120 -4.40 -8.48 -5.13
CA GLU A 120 -4.72 -8.56 -3.69
C GLU A 120 -5.92 -7.67 -3.30
N PHE A 121 -6.28 -6.68 -4.13
CA PHE A 121 -7.55 -5.95 -4.00
C PHE A 121 -8.76 -6.68 -4.61
N GLU A 122 -8.56 -7.84 -5.24
CA GLU A 122 -9.59 -8.55 -6.02
C GLU A 122 -10.26 -7.66 -7.09
N PHE A 123 -9.54 -6.67 -7.61
CA PHE A 123 -10.20 -5.57 -8.34
C PHE A 123 -10.85 -6.00 -9.65
N SER A 124 -10.33 -7.04 -10.31
CA SER A 124 -10.94 -7.57 -11.53
C SER A 124 -12.37 -8.07 -11.31
N ASP A 125 -12.68 -8.64 -10.15
CA ASP A 125 -14.02 -9.11 -9.82
C ASP A 125 -14.97 -7.93 -9.58
N GLU A 126 -14.48 -6.87 -8.94
CA GLU A 126 -15.26 -5.65 -8.75
C GLU A 126 -15.52 -4.90 -10.07
N VAL A 127 -14.61 -4.99 -11.06
CA VAL A 127 -14.84 -4.52 -12.43
C VAL A 127 -16.00 -5.26 -13.09
N VAL A 128 -16.04 -6.60 -12.98
CA VAL A 128 -17.13 -7.42 -13.52
C VAL A 128 -18.45 -7.06 -12.85
N LYS A 129 -18.49 -7.02 -11.52
CA LYS A 129 -19.68 -6.67 -10.75
C LYS A 129 -20.19 -5.26 -11.08
N MET A 130 -19.31 -4.27 -11.19
CA MET A 130 -19.71 -2.92 -11.60
C MET A 130 -20.31 -2.88 -13.02
N ALA A 131 -19.82 -3.72 -13.94
CA ALA A 131 -20.33 -3.82 -15.29
C ALA A 131 -21.73 -4.45 -15.31
N GLU A 132 -21.93 -5.57 -14.63
CA GLU A 132 -23.24 -6.24 -14.50
C GLU A 132 -24.31 -5.33 -13.87
N LYS A 133 -23.89 -4.43 -12.99
CA LYS A 133 -24.77 -3.47 -12.31
C LYS A 133 -24.89 -2.14 -13.06
N ASN A 134 -24.32 -2.03 -14.27
CA ASN A 134 -24.38 -0.84 -15.13
C ASN A 134 -23.83 0.45 -14.49
N ILE A 135 -22.87 0.34 -13.57
CA ILE A 135 -22.25 1.48 -12.88
C ILE A 135 -20.78 1.70 -13.26
N LEU A 136 -20.12 0.73 -13.90
CA LEU A 136 -18.69 0.80 -14.25
C LEU A 136 -18.32 2.08 -15.00
N PHE A 137 -19.08 2.41 -16.05
CA PHE A 137 -18.82 3.62 -16.84
C PHE A 137 -18.89 4.90 -16.00
N LEU A 138 -19.88 5.01 -15.11
CA LEU A 138 -20.05 6.19 -14.26
C LEU A 138 -18.92 6.33 -13.25
N VAL A 139 -18.44 5.22 -12.69
CA VAL A 139 -17.34 5.18 -11.74
C VAL A 139 -16.02 5.54 -12.43
N VAL A 140 -15.66 4.87 -13.54
CA VAL A 140 -14.42 5.16 -14.29
C VAL A 140 -14.43 6.59 -14.83
N LYS A 141 -15.58 7.09 -15.30
CA LYS A 141 -15.74 8.49 -15.73
C LYS A 141 -15.49 9.49 -14.62
N ALA A 142 -15.83 9.15 -13.38
CA ALA A 142 -15.54 10.01 -12.23
C ALA A 142 -14.04 10.01 -11.90
N PHE A 143 -13.39 8.83 -11.88
CA PHE A 143 -11.93 8.72 -11.67
C PHE A 143 -11.10 9.37 -12.78
N LYS A 144 -11.61 9.45 -14.02
CA LYS A 144 -10.96 10.21 -15.10
C LYS A 144 -10.82 11.70 -14.76
N LYS A 145 -11.72 12.27 -13.96
CA LYS A 145 -11.73 13.72 -13.66
C LYS A 145 -10.77 14.12 -12.55
N ILE A 146 -10.28 13.17 -11.75
CA ILE A 146 -9.33 13.47 -10.68
C ILE A 146 -7.91 13.40 -11.23
N ASP A 147 -7.15 14.42 -10.87
CA ASP A 147 -5.73 14.50 -11.12
C ASP A 147 -4.99 14.08 -9.85
N LEU A 148 -4.46 12.87 -9.87
CA LEU A 148 -3.61 12.30 -8.83
C LEU A 148 -2.14 12.28 -9.29
N SER A 149 -1.73 13.18 -10.18
CA SER A 149 -0.32 13.32 -10.56
C SER A 149 0.53 13.86 -9.40
N PRO A 150 1.83 13.52 -9.31
CA PRO A 150 2.73 14.08 -8.30
C PRO A 150 2.80 15.60 -8.28
N SER A 151 2.56 16.27 -9.42
CA SER A 151 2.51 17.74 -9.51
C SER A 151 1.28 18.37 -8.86
N ARG A 152 0.19 17.60 -8.70
CA ARG A 152 -1.08 18.07 -8.13
C ARG A 152 -1.27 17.59 -6.70
N VAL A 153 -0.89 16.34 -6.45
CA VAL A 153 -0.99 15.66 -5.16
C VAL A 153 0.37 15.05 -4.87
N ASP A 154 1.10 15.65 -3.92
CA ASP A 154 2.38 15.10 -3.48
C ASP A 154 2.20 13.78 -2.70
N ASP A 155 3.29 13.09 -2.38
CA ASP A 155 3.21 11.78 -1.73
C ASP A 155 2.64 11.83 -0.31
N MET A 156 2.86 12.95 0.40
CA MET A 156 2.27 13.17 1.73
C MET A 156 0.75 13.31 1.62
N GLN A 157 0.28 14.11 0.67
CA GLN A 157 -1.15 14.27 0.37
C GLN A 157 -1.77 12.95 -0.10
N MET A 158 -1.06 12.14 -0.90
CA MET A 158 -1.52 10.80 -1.27
C MET A 158 -1.65 9.89 -0.06
N GLY A 159 -0.70 9.95 0.89
CA GLY A 159 -0.80 9.26 2.18
C GLY A 159 -2.10 9.62 2.90
N TYR A 160 -2.39 10.91 3.05
CA TYR A 160 -3.63 11.39 3.67
C TYR A 160 -4.90 10.93 2.92
N ILE A 161 -4.86 10.83 1.59
CA ILE A 161 -5.99 10.28 0.81
C ILE A 161 -6.23 8.82 1.18
N PHE A 162 -5.19 8.00 1.21
CA PHE A 162 -5.34 6.57 1.54
C PHE A 162 -5.83 6.37 2.97
N GLU A 163 -5.29 7.13 3.92
CA GLU A 163 -5.73 7.10 5.32
C GLU A 163 -7.22 7.46 5.44
N GLU A 164 -7.66 8.52 4.78
CA GLU A 164 -9.05 8.95 4.79
C GLU A 164 -9.99 7.93 4.14
N LEU A 165 -9.57 7.33 3.02
CA LEU A 165 -10.33 6.27 2.35
C LEU A 165 -10.55 5.06 3.24
N ILE A 166 -9.51 4.67 3.97
CA ILE A 166 -9.55 3.52 4.88
C ILE A 166 -10.38 3.86 6.10
N ARG A 167 -10.21 5.05 6.70
CA ARG A 167 -11.02 5.54 7.81
C ARG A 167 -12.51 5.51 7.48
N ILE A 168 -12.91 6.04 6.33
CA ILE A 168 -14.32 6.02 5.88
C ILE A 168 -14.81 4.58 5.74
N GLY A 169 -14.00 3.69 5.15
CA GLY A 169 -14.34 2.26 5.02
C GLY A 169 -14.54 1.57 6.37
N SER A 170 -13.67 1.84 7.35
CA SER A 170 -13.73 1.27 8.69
C SER A 170 -14.92 1.79 9.49
N GLU A 171 -15.18 3.10 9.50
CA GLU A 171 -16.34 3.71 10.18
C GLU A 171 -17.68 3.13 9.68
N GLU A 172 -17.75 2.79 8.39
CA GLU A 172 -18.93 2.21 7.76
C GLU A 172 -19.10 0.70 8.01
N SER A 173 -18.05 0.01 8.47
CA SER A 173 -18.02 -1.45 8.63
C SER A 173 -18.44 -1.95 10.02
N HIS A 174 -18.49 -1.08 11.03
CA HIS A 174 -18.61 -1.47 12.44
C HIS A 174 -17.56 -2.53 12.89
N GLU A 175 -16.46 -2.69 12.13
CA GLU A 175 -15.27 -3.42 12.57
C GLU A 175 -14.64 -2.64 13.75
N GLU A 176 -14.09 -3.35 14.74
CA GLU A 176 -13.51 -2.72 15.94
C GLU A 176 -12.40 -1.75 15.53
N ALA A 177 -12.48 -0.50 15.97
CA ALA A 177 -11.62 0.60 15.52
C ALA A 177 -10.10 0.38 15.76
N GLY A 178 -9.71 -0.66 16.50
CA GLY A 178 -8.33 -0.97 16.86
C GLY A 178 -7.48 -1.55 15.73
N ASP A 179 -8.09 -2.15 14.70
CA ASP A 179 -7.36 -2.99 13.72
C ASP A 179 -6.79 -2.25 12.51
N HIS A 180 -7.05 -0.95 12.31
CA HIS A 180 -6.96 -0.39 10.95
C HIS A 180 -6.15 0.89 10.75
N PHE A 181 -5.91 1.70 11.78
CA PHE A 181 -5.17 2.96 11.57
C PHE A 181 -4.57 3.54 12.86
N THR A 182 -3.30 3.91 12.82
CA THR A 182 -2.66 4.73 13.85
C THR A 182 -2.65 6.19 13.38
N PRO A 183 -3.26 7.14 14.14
CA PRO A 183 -3.24 8.56 13.77
C PRO A 183 -1.82 9.07 13.57
N ARG A 184 -1.59 9.90 12.55
CA ARG A 184 -0.24 10.41 12.22
C ARG A 184 0.44 11.14 13.37
N GLU A 185 -0.31 11.82 14.22
CA GLU A 185 0.21 12.50 15.40
C GLU A 185 0.81 11.51 16.40
N ILE A 186 0.17 10.35 16.57
CA ILE A 186 0.67 9.25 17.42
C ILE A 186 1.90 8.63 16.78
N ILE A 187 1.88 8.38 15.47
CA ILE A 187 3.05 7.86 14.74
C ILE A 187 4.23 8.83 14.89
N LYS A 188 4.01 10.13 14.70
CA LYS A 188 5.05 11.16 14.88
C LYS A 188 5.61 11.12 16.30
N LEU A 189 4.76 11.00 17.32
CA LEU A 189 5.23 10.87 18.70
C LEU A 189 6.11 9.63 18.88
N MET A 190 5.67 8.47 18.39
CA MET A 190 6.43 7.22 18.47
C MET A 190 7.80 7.34 17.79
N VAL A 191 7.83 7.90 16.57
CA VAL A 191 9.06 8.12 15.80
C VAL A 191 10.00 9.11 16.53
N ASN A 192 9.47 10.21 17.07
CA ASN A 192 10.28 11.17 17.82
C ASN A 192 10.91 10.54 19.08
N LEU A 193 10.18 9.67 19.78
CA LEU A 193 10.69 8.95 20.95
C LEU A 193 11.72 7.89 20.57
N LEU A 194 11.47 7.15 19.49
CA LEU A 194 12.35 6.08 19.01
C LEU A 194 13.71 6.61 18.54
N LEU A 195 13.72 7.84 18.00
CA LEU A 195 14.90 8.47 17.40
C LEU A 195 15.49 9.60 18.25
N SER A 196 15.02 9.81 19.49
CA SER A 196 15.38 10.99 20.29
C SER A 196 16.87 11.08 20.64
N ASP A 197 17.51 9.94 20.85
CA ASP A 197 18.88 9.86 21.40
C ASP A 197 19.95 9.73 20.30
N GLU A 198 19.55 9.78 19.03
CA GLU A 198 20.41 9.44 17.90
C GLU A 198 21.04 10.70 17.29
N GLU A 199 22.15 11.11 17.90
CA GLU A 199 23.00 12.21 17.42
C GLU A 199 23.66 11.91 16.06
N ASP A 200 23.67 10.64 15.64
CA ASP A 200 24.29 10.21 14.39
C ASP A 200 23.43 10.43 13.14
N LEU A 201 22.10 10.62 13.28
CA LEU A 201 21.18 10.77 12.16
C LEU A 201 21.48 12.01 11.31
N ALA A 202 22.12 13.02 11.91
CA ALA A 202 22.59 14.22 11.22
C ALA A 202 23.90 14.02 10.44
N LYS A 203 24.57 12.87 10.57
CA LYS A 203 25.83 12.57 9.86
C LYS A 203 25.53 12.08 8.44
N SER A 204 26.36 12.50 7.50
CA SER A 204 26.23 12.08 6.10
C SER A 204 26.38 10.57 5.93
N HIS A 205 25.61 9.98 5.01
CA HIS A 205 25.66 8.55 4.60
C HIS A 205 25.26 7.52 5.66
N VAL A 206 24.45 7.89 6.65
CA VAL A 206 23.87 6.91 7.59
C VAL A 206 22.72 6.15 6.91
N VAL A 207 22.84 4.82 6.87
CA VAL A 207 21.78 3.91 6.43
C VAL A 207 21.19 3.27 7.70
N LYS A 208 19.95 3.60 8.03
CA LYS A 208 19.21 2.96 9.12
C LYS A 208 18.12 2.06 8.54
N THR A 209 17.96 0.89 9.10
CA THR A 209 16.93 -0.07 8.75
C THR A 209 15.76 0.06 9.73
N ILE A 210 14.54 0.16 9.21
CA ILE A 210 13.32 0.37 9.99
C ILE A 210 12.34 -0.74 9.66
N TYR A 211 11.81 -1.41 10.67
CA TYR A 211 10.87 -2.50 10.51
C TYR A 211 9.56 -2.29 11.27
N ASP A 212 8.46 -2.57 10.60
CA ASP A 212 7.13 -2.69 11.21
C ASP A 212 6.52 -4.07 10.88
N PRO A 213 6.43 -4.99 11.87
CA PRO A 213 5.88 -6.35 11.67
C PRO A 213 4.37 -6.40 11.44
N THR A 214 3.68 -5.27 11.59
CA THR A 214 2.23 -5.11 11.42
C THR A 214 1.97 -3.78 10.71
N CYS A 215 2.59 -3.61 9.54
CA CYS A 215 2.78 -2.30 8.93
C CYS A 215 1.49 -1.63 8.45
N GLY A 216 0.40 -2.40 8.37
CA GLY A 216 -0.87 -1.94 7.84
C GLY A 216 -0.66 -1.31 6.46
N THR A 217 -1.00 -0.02 6.38
CA THR A 217 -0.91 0.79 5.15
C THR A 217 0.44 1.46 4.95
N GLY A 218 1.41 1.22 5.84
CA GLY A 218 2.77 1.78 5.77
C GLY A 218 2.91 3.18 6.38
N GLY A 219 1.95 3.61 7.21
CA GLY A 219 1.96 4.92 7.86
C GLY A 219 3.18 5.13 8.76
N MET A 220 3.52 4.13 9.59
CA MET A 220 4.68 4.21 10.49
C MET A 220 6.00 4.32 9.71
N LEU A 221 6.18 3.45 8.72
CA LEU A 221 7.35 3.45 7.84
C LEU A 221 7.51 4.79 7.11
N SER A 222 6.42 5.33 6.58
CA SER A 222 6.43 6.60 5.85
C SER A 222 6.78 7.80 6.74
N VAL A 223 6.21 7.87 7.94
CA VAL A 223 6.50 8.99 8.87
C VAL A 223 7.92 8.88 9.43
N ALA A 224 8.41 7.67 9.69
CA ALA A 224 9.79 7.45 10.12
C ALA A 224 10.80 7.91 9.04
N GLU A 225 10.56 7.54 7.79
CA GLU A 225 11.35 8.00 6.64
C GLU A 225 11.35 9.52 6.52
N GLU A 226 10.17 10.14 6.51
CA GLU A 226 10.01 11.61 6.40
C GLU A 226 10.75 12.33 7.52
N TYR A 227 10.66 11.83 8.76
CA TYR A 227 11.34 12.40 9.91
C TYR A 227 12.87 12.31 9.76
N ILE A 228 13.40 11.14 9.41
CA ILE A 228 14.85 10.95 9.20
C ILE A 228 15.36 11.87 8.09
N ARG A 229 14.64 11.94 6.96
CA ARG A 229 15.00 12.84 5.84
C ARG A 229 14.89 14.32 6.20
N SER A 230 14.02 14.68 7.16
CA SER A 230 13.92 16.05 7.67
C SER A 230 15.12 16.47 8.53
N LEU A 231 15.75 15.51 9.22
CA LEU A 231 16.99 15.73 9.98
C LEU A 231 18.21 15.75 9.06
N ASN A 232 18.19 14.91 8.01
CA ASN A 232 19.26 14.77 7.05
C ASN A 232 18.72 14.37 5.67
N SER A 233 18.71 15.31 4.73
CA SER A 233 18.17 15.10 3.38
C SER A 233 18.91 14.02 2.58
N GLU A 234 20.17 13.75 2.93
CA GLU A 234 21.01 12.73 2.29
C GLU A 234 20.89 11.35 2.95
N ALA A 235 20.10 11.23 4.03
CA ALA A 235 19.85 9.94 4.67
C ALA A 235 19.09 9.00 3.73
N ASN A 236 19.38 7.70 3.83
CA ASN A 236 18.73 6.68 3.02
C ASN A 236 18.22 5.53 3.91
N PRO A 237 17.13 5.75 4.67
CA PRO A 237 16.55 4.71 5.49
C PRO A 237 16.03 3.57 4.61
N VAL A 238 16.19 2.32 5.06
CA VAL A 238 15.67 1.14 4.35
C VAL A 238 14.48 0.60 5.12
N LEU A 239 13.32 0.64 4.48
CA LEU A 239 12.04 0.31 5.09
C LEU A 239 11.71 -1.17 4.87
N TYR A 240 11.25 -1.82 5.92
CA TYR A 240 10.77 -3.20 5.94
C TYR A 240 9.41 -3.25 6.60
N GLY A 241 8.52 -4.05 6.03
CA GLY A 241 7.16 -4.17 6.54
C GLY A 241 6.63 -5.57 6.36
N GLN A 242 5.70 -5.94 7.22
CA GLN A 242 4.89 -7.12 7.04
C GLN A 242 3.45 -6.82 7.46
N ASP A 243 2.48 -7.33 6.71
CA ASP A 243 1.08 -7.28 7.11
C ASP A 243 0.35 -8.52 6.63
N PHE A 244 -0.66 -8.95 7.39
CA PHE A 244 -1.46 -10.13 7.05
C PHE A 244 -2.68 -9.78 6.18
N ASN A 245 -3.11 -8.52 6.17
CA ASN A 245 -4.30 -8.07 5.48
C ASN A 245 -3.95 -7.66 4.03
N ASP A 246 -4.57 -8.35 3.07
CA ASP A 246 -4.30 -8.19 1.63
C ASP A 246 -4.47 -6.74 1.14
N GLU A 247 -5.55 -6.06 1.55
CA GLU A 247 -5.82 -4.66 1.16
C GLU A 247 -4.78 -3.70 1.76
N SER A 248 -4.46 -3.86 3.05
CA SER A 248 -3.50 -3.01 3.77
C SER A 248 -2.08 -3.18 3.20
N TRP A 249 -1.67 -4.43 3.01
CA TRP A 249 -0.42 -4.77 2.33
C TRP A 249 -0.33 -4.13 0.94
N ALA A 250 -1.41 -4.23 0.14
CA ALA A 250 -1.42 -3.68 -1.20
C ALA A 250 -1.30 -2.15 -1.20
N VAL A 251 -1.88 -1.45 -0.22
CA VAL A 251 -1.70 -0.01 -0.01
C VAL A 251 -0.26 0.32 0.41
N CYS A 252 0.29 -0.40 1.38
CA CYS A 252 1.67 -0.21 1.83
C CYS A 252 2.66 -0.41 0.67
N LYS A 253 2.54 -1.53 -0.04
CA LYS A 253 3.40 -1.85 -1.18
C LYS A 253 3.26 -0.83 -2.32
N SER A 254 2.05 -0.34 -2.58
CA SER A 254 1.82 0.75 -3.54
C SER A 254 2.55 2.01 -3.13
N THR A 255 2.45 2.39 -1.85
CA THR A 255 3.09 3.60 -1.30
C THR A 255 4.60 3.52 -1.43
N MET A 256 5.21 2.40 -1.01
CA MET A 256 6.66 2.19 -1.15
C MET A 256 7.10 2.27 -2.62
N LEU A 257 6.36 1.61 -3.52
CA LEU A 257 6.67 1.62 -4.95
C LEU A 257 6.58 3.02 -5.56
N LEU A 258 5.58 3.82 -5.15
CA LEU A 258 5.39 5.19 -5.63
C LEU A 258 6.47 6.16 -5.11
N LYS A 259 6.94 5.96 -3.88
CA LYS A 259 8.06 6.69 -3.29
C LYS A 259 9.43 6.32 -3.86
N GLY A 260 9.50 5.25 -4.66
CA GLY A 260 10.76 4.73 -5.20
C GLY A 260 11.53 3.83 -4.23
N GLU A 261 10.90 3.46 -3.12
CA GLU A 261 11.46 2.53 -2.13
C GLU A 261 11.39 1.07 -2.61
N ASN A 262 12.14 0.19 -1.96
CA ASN A 262 12.13 -1.23 -2.29
C ASN A 262 10.85 -1.91 -1.79
N ALA A 263 9.82 -1.92 -2.64
CA ALA A 263 8.51 -2.53 -2.38
C ALA A 263 8.55 -4.07 -2.15
N GLU A 264 9.66 -4.75 -2.44
CA GLU A 264 9.84 -6.17 -2.11
C GLU A 264 10.15 -6.40 -0.63
N ASN A 265 10.52 -5.35 0.11
CA ASN A 265 10.68 -5.42 1.57
C ASN A 265 9.33 -5.46 2.31
N ILE A 266 8.20 -5.30 1.62
CA ILE A 266 6.85 -5.36 2.19
C ILE A 266 6.27 -6.76 1.93
N VAL A 267 6.20 -7.57 2.98
CA VAL A 267 5.80 -8.98 2.93
C VAL A 267 4.33 -9.14 3.28
N LEU A 268 3.62 -9.96 2.53
CA LEU A 268 2.25 -10.37 2.84
C LEU A 268 2.29 -11.66 3.64
N GLY A 269 1.68 -11.66 4.83
CA GLY A 269 1.52 -12.86 5.65
C GLY A 269 1.43 -12.56 7.14
N ASP A 270 0.94 -13.53 7.90
CA ASP A 270 0.87 -13.47 9.37
C ASP A 270 2.28 -13.48 9.97
N THR A 271 2.66 -12.40 10.66
CA THR A 271 4.00 -12.26 11.25
C THR A 271 4.32 -13.32 12.30
N LEU A 272 3.31 -13.88 12.98
CA LEU A 272 3.52 -14.89 14.02
C LEU A 272 3.77 -16.27 13.42
N THR A 273 3.17 -16.63 12.28
CA THR A 273 3.33 -17.97 11.66
C THR A 273 4.27 -17.99 10.46
N ASN A 274 4.43 -16.86 9.79
CA ASN A 274 5.16 -16.71 8.54
C ASN A 274 6.04 -15.48 8.62
N ASP A 275 7.10 -15.55 9.41
CA ASP A 275 8.05 -14.47 9.54
C ASP A 275 8.72 -14.14 8.19
N GLY A 276 8.37 -12.98 7.63
CA GLY A 276 8.87 -12.51 6.34
C GLY A 276 10.32 -12.03 6.40
N HIS A 277 10.84 -11.80 7.59
CA HIS A 277 12.14 -11.16 7.82
C HIS A 277 12.99 -11.83 8.91
N GLY A 278 12.70 -13.08 9.27
CA GLY A 278 13.22 -13.70 10.51
C GLY A 278 14.74 -13.85 10.65
N ASP A 279 15.49 -13.76 9.55
CA ASP A 279 16.97 -13.77 9.58
C ASP A 279 17.59 -12.35 9.61
N ARG A 280 16.78 -11.31 9.83
CA ARG A 280 17.21 -9.91 9.79
C ARG A 280 17.19 -9.28 11.17
N HIS A 281 18.15 -8.36 11.35
CA HIS A 281 18.15 -7.40 12.44
C HIS A 281 17.91 -6.01 11.87
N PHE A 282 17.22 -5.19 12.66
CA PHE A 282 16.87 -3.84 12.28
C PHE A 282 17.40 -2.86 13.31
N ASP A 283 17.77 -1.66 12.87
CA ASP A 283 18.23 -0.60 13.77
C ASP A 283 17.06 -0.08 14.62
N TYR A 284 15.88 0.00 14.01
CA TYR A 284 14.66 0.41 14.70
C TYR A 284 13.49 -0.48 14.33
N MET A 285 12.64 -0.75 15.32
CA MET A 285 11.34 -1.35 15.11
C MET A 285 10.26 -0.51 15.78
N LEU A 286 9.12 -0.37 15.10
CA LEU A 286 7.93 0.28 15.62
C LEU A 286 6.70 -0.41 15.04
N ALA A 287 5.68 -0.59 15.86
CA ALA A 287 4.49 -1.33 15.49
C ALA A 287 3.27 -0.83 16.26
N ASN A 288 2.08 -1.01 15.67
CA ASN A 288 0.81 -0.97 16.38
C ASN A 288 0.08 -2.29 16.09
N PRO A 289 0.45 -3.39 16.76
CA PRO A 289 -0.14 -4.69 16.52
C PRO A 289 -1.61 -4.74 16.96
N PRO A 290 -2.39 -5.74 16.52
CA PRO A 290 -3.76 -5.94 16.98
C PRO A 290 -3.79 -6.32 18.47
N PHE A 291 -3.96 -5.31 19.35
CA PHE A 291 -3.93 -5.49 20.80
C PHE A 291 -5.17 -6.22 21.32
N GLY A 292 -4.96 -7.21 22.18
CA GLY A 292 -6.05 -7.96 22.83
C GLY A 292 -6.78 -8.95 21.91
N VAL A 293 -6.20 -9.27 20.74
CA VAL A 293 -6.79 -10.22 19.79
C VAL A 293 -6.39 -11.66 20.10
N GLU A 294 -7.33 -12.59 19.90
CA GLU A 294 -7.11 -14.03 20.07
C GLU A 294 -6.12 -14.58 19.02
N TRP A 295 -5.13 -15.37 19.45
CA TRP A 295 -4.10 -15.98 18.57
C TRP A 295 -4.28 -17.51 18.40
N LYS A 296 -5.52 -17.99 18.50
CA LYS A 296 -5.85 -19.42 18.44
C LYS A 296 -5.43 -20.08 17.12
N ASN A 297 -5.51 -19.34 16.01
CA ASN A 297 -5.12 -19.85 14.69
C ASN A 297 -3.60 -20.04 14.59
N GLN A 298 -2.83 -19.23 15.31
CA GLN A 298 -1.37 -19.26 15.35
C GLN A 298 -0.83 -20.21 16.42
N GLN A 299 -1.70 -20.72 17.30
CA GLN A 299 -1.31 -21.42 18.53
C GLN A 299 -0.30 -22.53 18.31
N LYS A 300 -0.59 -23.43 17.37
CA LYS A 300 0.27 -24.59 17.10
C LYS A 300 1.70 -24.15 16.73
N PHE A 301 1.81 -23.17 15.84
CA PHE A 301 3.11 -22.69 15.38
C PHE A 301 3.88 -22.00 16.51
N VAL A 302 3.20 -21.11 17.23
CA VAL A 302 3.79 -20.36 18.36
C VAL A 302 4.26 -21.30 19.47
N GLU A 303 3.48 -22.33 19.80
CA GLU A 303 3.87 -23.35 20.79
C GLU A 303 5.04 -24.22 20.31
N ASP A 304 5.12 -24.53 19.02
CA ASP A 304 6.24 -25.27 18.44
C ASP A 304 7.54 -24.43 18.43
N GLU A 305 7.44 -23.13 18.15
CA GLU A 305 8.54 -22.16 18.31
C GLU A 305 8.96 -22.01 19.77
N GLN A 306 8.00 -21.89 20.69
CA GLN A 306 8.26 -21.73 22.12
C GLN A 306 9.06 -22.92 22.69
N LYS A 307 8.81 -24.15 22.20
CA LYS A 307 9.57 -25.36 22.61
C LYS A 307 11.07 -25.27 22.29
N LYS A 308 11.48 -24.38 21.37
CA LYS A 308 12.89 -24.10 21.06
C LYS A 308 13.56 -23.19 22.10
N GLY A 309 12.81 -22.68 23.09
CA GLY A 309 13.31 -21.74 24.07
C GLY A 309 13.78 -20.44 23.41
N PHE A 310 14.88 -19.86 23.90
CA PHE A 310 15.49 -18.65 23.32
C PHE A 310 16.17 -18.87 21.97
N ALA A 311 16.19 -20.09 21.44
CA ALA A 311 16.58 -20.35 20.05
C ALA A 311 15.41 -20.14 19.06
N GLY A 312 14.18 -19.95 19.56
CA GLY A 312 13.03 -19.49 18.79
C GLY A 312 12.54 -18.12 19.27
N ARG A 313 11.45 -17.61 18.67
CA ARG A 313 10.96 -16.24 18.97
C ARG A 313 10.25 -16.09 20.31
N PHE A 314 9.63 -17.15 20.84
CA PHE A 314 8.74 -17.06 22.00
C PHE A 314 9.33 -17.67 23.28
N GLY A 315 10.63 -17.48 23.50
CA GLY A 315 11.37 -18.11 24.60
C GLY A 315 10.94 -17.70 26.02
N ALA A 316 10.30 -16.54 26.19
CA ALA A 316 9.79 -16.08 27.48
C ALA A 316 8.46 -16.75 27.88
N GLY A 317 7.89 -17.57 26.99
CA GLY A 317 6.60 -18.23 27.15
C GLY A 317 5.50 -17.58 26.32
N THR A 318 4.30 -18.14 26.39
CA THR A 318 3.12 -17.66 25.65
C THR A 318 2.14 -16.95 26.58
N PRO A 319 1.47 -15.88 26.11
CA PRO A 319 0.37 -15.27 26.85
C PRO A 319 -0.87 -16.18 26.82
N ARG A 320 -1.99 -15.72 27.36
CA ARG A 320 -3.27 -16.44 27.21
C ARG A 320 -3.72 -16.39 25.75
N ILE A 321 -4.42 -17.43 25.27
CA ILE A 321 -4.86 -17.55 23.87
C ILE A 321 -5.70 -16.35 23.41
N ASN A 322 -6.47 -15.74 24.32
CA ASN A 322 -7.35 -14.61 24.03
C ASN A 322 -6.63 -13.25 23.98
N ASP A 323 -5.30 -13.19 24.12
CA ASP A 323 -4.53 -11.96 24.02
C ASP A 323 -3.11 -12.25 23.47
N GLY A 324 -2.89 -11.94 22.20
CA GLY A 324 -1.62 -12.14 21.51
C GLY A 324 -0.60 -11.02 21.68
N SER A 325 -0.89 -9.96 22.44
CA SER A 325 -0.09 -8.71 22.43
C SER A 325 1.40 -8.94 22.76
N LEU A 326 1.70 -9.80 23.73
CA LEU A 326 3.09 -10.12 24.13
C LEU A 326 3.84 -11.01 23.13
N LEU A 327 3.16 -11.60 22.16
CA LEU A 327 3.84 -12.34 21.08
C LEU A 327 4.49 -11.38 20.10
N PHE A 328 3.83 -10.27 19.76
CA PHE A 328 4.42 -9.24 18.90
C PHE A 328 5.61 -8.55 19.58
N LEU A 329 5.54 -8.31 20.89
CA LEU A 329 6.67 -7.77 21.65
C LEU A 329 7.88 -8.73 21.69
N GLN A 330 7.65 -10.04 21.74
CA GLN A 330 8.73 -11.03 21.67
C GLN A 330 9.28 -11.23 20.25
N HIS A 331 8.47 -10.94 19.24
CA HIS A 331 8.89 -10.99 17.84
C HIS A 331 9.86 -9.85 17.49
N MET A 332 9.65 -8.67 18.09
CA MET A 332 10.51 -7.50 17.96
C MET A 332 11.76 -7.61 18.84
#